data_AF-A0A8C3PMC1-F1
#
_entry.id   AF-A0A8C3PMC1-F1
#
_cell.length_a   1.000
_cell.length_b   1.000
_cell.length_c   1.000
_cell.angle_alpha   90.00
_cell.angle_beta   90.00
_cell.angle_gamma   90.00
#
_symmetry.space_group_name_H-M   'P 1'
#
loop_
_entity.id
_entity.type
_entity.pdbx_description
1 polymer ?
#
loop_
_entity_poly.entity_id
_entity_poly.type
_entity_poly.pdbx_seq_one_letter_code
_entity_poly.pdbx_strand_id
1 'polypeptide(L)'
;MRRNLFAVRVAEPWQRLPREVVESPSLETFKPHLDTFLWDLLWVALLWQGVGLDGLQRSLPTPCHPVILRDITGAILWSSIITSPIQMENPYKEPPKKCVLCGINVDYKNVQLLSQFVSPHTGCIYGRHITGLCNKKQKEITKAIKRAHVLGFMPVMFKNPSFLTDPKICNVKYPE
;
A
#
# COMPACT_ATOMS: atom_id res chain seq x y z
N MET A 1 -13.85 -37.37 -39.29
CA MET A 1 -12.79 -37.28 -38.26
C MET A 1 -12.42 -35.82 -38.05
N ARG A 2 -12.76 -35.23 -36.89
CA ARG A 2 -12.28 -33.90 -36.49
C ARG A 2 -11.42 -34.11 -35.24
N ARG A 3 -10.13 -33.79 -35.31
CA ARG A 3 -9.20 -33.85 -34.17
C ARG A 3 -9.00 -32.43 -33.65
N ASN A 4 -9.21 -32.29 -32.34
CA ASN A 4 -8.95 -31.08 -31.57
C ASN A 4 -7.43 -30.93 -31.38
N LEU A 5 -6.90 -29.73 -31.58
CA LEU A 5 -5.54 -29.35 -31.18
C LEU A 5 -5.65 -28.21 -30.16
N PHE A 6 -5.39 -28.55 -28.90
CA PHE A 6 -5.27 -27.60 -27.80
C PHE A 6 -3.98 -26.80 -27.96
N ALA A 7 -4.09 -25.46 -27.95
CA ALA A 7 -2.95 -24.57 -27.92
C ALA A 7 -2.33 -24.54 -26.51
N VAL A 8 -1.14 -25.13 -26.38
CA VAL A 8 -0.27 -25.03 -25.20
C VAL A 8 0.22 -23.58 -25.05
N ARG A 9 0.00 -22.99 -23.87
CA ARG A 9 0.57 -21.68 -23.49
C ARG A 9 1.89 -21.92 -22.75
N VAL A 10 2.96 -21.34 -23.27
CA VAL A 10 4.30 -21.29 -22.66
C VAL A 10 4.27 -20.30 -21.49
N ALA A 11 4.83 -20.69 -20.34
CA ALA A 11 5.00 -19.81 -19.19
C ALA A 11 6.23 -18.91 -19.38
N GLU A 12 6.04 -17.60 -19.25
CA GLU A 12 7.08 -16.57 -19.33
C GLU A 12 8.19 -16.75 -18.27
N PRO A 13 9.47 -16.53 -18.62
CA PRO A 13 10.59 -16.53 -17.68
C PRO A 13 10.59 -15.29 -16.77
N TRP A 14 10.48 -15.50 -15.45
CA TRP A 14 10.48 -14.42 -14.45
C TRP A 14 11.82 -13.66 -14.39
N GLN A 15 11.75 -12.33 -14.50
CA GLN A 15 12.89 -11.41 -14.39
C GLN A 15 13.20 -11.07 -12.92
N ARG A 16 14.51 -10.97 -12.65
CA ARG A 16 15.22 -10.84 -11.37
C ARG A 16 14.80 -9.58 -10.56
N LEU A 17 14.55 -9.73 -9.26
CA LEU A 17 14.22 -8.64 -8.32
C LEU A 17 15.44 -7.78 -7.91
N PRO A 18 15.25 -6.47 -7.61
CA PRO A 18 16.30 -5.58 -7.14
C PRO A 18 16.65 -5.86 -5.67
N ARG A 19 17.95 -5.90 -5.39
CA ARG A 19 18.52 -6.11 -4.06
C ARG A 19 18.57 -4.76 -3.35
N GLU A 20 17.48 -4.39 -2.68
CA GLU A 20 17.46 -3.25 -1.77
C GLU A 20 17.37 -3.78 -0.33
N VAL A 21 18.28 -3.31 0.51
CA VAL A 21 18.50 -3.76 1.87
C VAL A 21 17.28 -3.38 2.71
N VAL A 22 16.38 -4.35 2.92
CA VAL A 22 15.39 -4.30 3.98
C VAL A 22 16.16 -4.36 5.30
N GLU A 23 16.19 -3.24 6.02
CA GLU A 23 16.54 -3.25 7.43
C GLU A 23 15.52 -4.13 8.16
N SER A 24 16.03 -5.25 8.68
CA SER A 24 15.29 -6.20 9.50
C SER A 24 14.74 -5.51 10.76
N PRO A 25 13.45 -5.64 11.09
CA PRO A 25 12.93 -5.22 12.38
C PRO A 25 13.74 -5.88 13.51
N SER A 26 14.28 -5.05 14.40
CA SER A 26 15.23 -5.42 15.45
C SER A 26 14.72 -6.54 16.36
N LEU A 27 15.65 -7.44 16.72
CA LEU A 27 15.57 -8.65 17.56
C LEU A 27 14.86 -8.55 18.92
N GLU A 28 14.24 -7.43 19.28
CA GLU A 28 13.68 -7.20 20.62
C GLU A 28 12.28 -7.81 20.81
N THR A 29 11.47 -7.88 19.75
CA THR A 29 10.14 -8.53 19.81
C THR A 29 10.19 -10.05 19.72
N PHE A 30 11.34 -10.63 19.33
CA PHE A 30 11.49 -12.09 19.19
C PHE A 30 11.93 -12.79 20.48
N LYS A 31 12.52 -12.03 21.41
CA LYS A 31 13.06 -12.52 22.69
C LYS A 31 12.02 -13.07 23.67
N PRO A 32 10.87 -12.41 23.93
CA PRO A 32 9.93 -12.89 24.94
C PRO A 32 9.25 -14.21 24.56
N HIS A 33 9.14 -14.48 23.25
CA HIS A 33 8.53 -15.71 22.77
C HIS A 33 9.46 -16.92 22.98
N LEU A 34 10.78 -16.75 22.75
CA LEU A 34 11.76 -17.81 22.97
C LEU A 34 11.94 -18.14 24.46
N ASP A 35 11.90 -17.14 25.34
CA ASP A 35 12.03 -17.34 26.78
C ASP A 35 10.86 -18.18 27.35
N THR A 36 9.65 -17.98 26.81
CA THR A 36 8.46 -18.75 27.21
C THR A 36 8.58 -20.22 26.76
N PHE A 37 9.06 -20.46 25.55
CA PHE A 37 9.31 -21.81 25.03
C PHE A 37 10.43 -22.55 25.76
N LEU A 38 11.49 -21.84 26.15
CA LEU A 38 12.59 -22.41 26.92
C LEU A 38 12.13 -22.83 28.34
N TRP A 39 11.21 -22.08 28.95
CA TRP A 39 10.65 -22.42 30.26
C TRP A 39 9.78 -23.68 30.20
N ASP A 40 8.95 -23.81 29.17
CA ASP A 40 8.10 -25.00 28.97
C ASP A 40 8.93 -26.26 28.70
N LEU A 41 10.00 -26.17 27.91
CA LEU A 41 10.90 -27.29 27.66
C LEU A 41 11.69 -27.71 28.90
N LEU A 42 12.10 -26.74 29.73
CA LEU A 42 12.77 -27.01 31.01
C LEU A 42 11.82 -27.73 31.99
N TRP A 43 10.55 -27.31 32.05
CA TRP A 43 9.56 -27.90 32.95
C TRP A 43 9.19 -29.34 32.55
N VAL A 44 9.08 -29.60 31.25
CA VAL A 44 8.84 -30.95 30.71
C VAL A 44 10.06 -31.87 30.93
N ALA A 45 11.29 -31.34 30.86
CA ALA A 45 12.50 -32.10 31.15
C ALA A 45 12.60 -32.52 32.64
N LEU A 46 12.24 -31.62 33.56
CA LEU A 46 12.24 -31.90 34.99
C LEU A 46 11.15 -32.90 35.41
N LEU A 47 10.00 -32.89 34.74
CA LEU A 47 8.92 -33.88 34.95
C LEU A 47 9.30 -35.29 34.47
N TRP A 48 10.27 -35.45 33.57
CA TRP A 48 10.73 -36.77 33.11
C TRP A 48 11.74 -37.41 34.06
N GLN A 49 12.38 -36.64 34.96
CA GLN A 49 13.46 -37.14 35.83
C GLN A 49 13.02 -37.70 37.19
N GLY A 50 11.73 -38.02 37.34
CA GLY A 50 11.22 -39.07 38.25
C GLY A 50 12.00 -39.32 39.55
N VAL A 51 12.20 -38.29 40.39
CA VAL A 51 12.66 -38.47 41.77
C VAL A 51 11.44 -38.67 42.66
N GLY A 52 11.22 -39.93 43.05
CA GLY A 52 10.16 -40.36 43.96
C GLY A 52 10.47 -39.99 45.42
N LEU A 53 9.42 -39.59 46.13
CA LEU A 53 9.32 -39.60 47.59
C LEU A 53 7.99 -40.27 47.93
N ASP A 54 8.09 -41.45 48.53
CA ASP A 54 6.99 -42.35 48.84
C ASP A 54 6.21 -41.88 50.08
N GLY A 55 4.90 -42.13 50.10
CA GLY A 55 4.20 -42.44 51.35
C GLY A 55 2.98 -41.58 51.72
N LEU A 56 1.78 -41.96 51.24
CA LEU A 56 0.62 -42.18 52.10
C LEU A 56 -0.45 -43.02 51.37
N GLN A 57 -0.92 -44.06 52.06
CA GLN A 57 -1.81 -45.11 51.57
C GLN A 57 -3.30 -44.82 51.91
N ARG A 58 -4.18 -45.44 51.10
CA ARG A 58 -5.68 -45.57 51.17
C ARG A 58 -6.38 -44.59 50.21
N SER A 59 -7.28 -44.98 49.32
CA SER A 59 -8.11 -46.19 49.17
C SER A 59 -8.72 -46.22 47.75
N LEU A 60 -8.92 -47.43 47.20
CA LEU A 60 -9.70 -47.73 45.98
C LEU A 60 -11.16 -47.20 46.10
N PRO A 61 -11.91 -46.92 45.00
CA PRO A 61 -12.19 -47.91 43.95
C PRO A 61 -12.13 -47.41 42.48
N THR A 62 -11.63 -48.28 41.60
CA THR A 62 -12.07 -48.36 40.19
C THR A 62 -13.48 -49.00 40.15
N PRO A 63 -14.29 -48.91 39.07
CA PRO A 63 -13.91 -48.70 37.67
C PRO A 63 -14.85 -47.80 36.85
N CYS A 64 -14.51 -47.67 35.57
CA CYS A 64 -15.29 -47.22 34.40
C CYS A 64 -14.86 -45.87 33.81
N HIS A 65 -14.38 -45.98 32.56
CA HIS A 65 -13.99 -44.93 31.60
C HIS A 65 -12.62 -44.24 31.76
N PRO A 66 -11.65 -44.54 30.86
CA PRO A 66 -10.69 -43.56 30.40
C PRO A 66 -11.22 -42.98 29.08
N VAL A 67 -11.97 -41.89 29.13
CA VAL A 67 -12.08 -41.00 27.97
C VAL A 67 -11.63 -39.64 28.42
N ILE A 68 -10.31 -39.47 28.56
CA ILE A 68 -9.70 -38.19 28.24
C ILE A 68 -9.18 -38.36 26.81
N LEU A 69 -10.08 -38.08 25.87
CA LEU A 69 -9.70 -37.75 24.51
C LEU A 69 -8.83 -36.50 24.63
N ARG A 70 -7.51 -36.65 24.61
CA ARG A 70 -6.61 -35.51 24.43
C ARG A 70 -6.90 -35.00 23.02
N ASP A 71 -7.67 -33.92 22.98
CA ASP A 71 -8.34 -33.35 21.81
C ASP A 71 -7.38 -33.10 20.64
N ILE A 72 -7.29 -34.08 19.72
CA ILE A 72 -6.77 -33.88 18.35
C ILE A 72 -7.55 -32.74 17.68
N THR A 73 -8.82 -32.54 18.08
CA THR A 73 -9.69 -31.40 17.78
C THR A 73 -9.10 -30.04 18.20
N GLY A 74 -8.34 -29.96 19.30
CA GLY A 74 -7.67 -28.74 19.74
C GLY A 74 -6.46 -28.38 18.86
N ALA A 75 -5.68 -29.39 18.43
CA ALA A 75 -4.54 -29.20 17.54
C ALA A 75 -4.96 -28.81 16.10
N ILE A 76 -6.08 -29.36 15.60
CA ILE A 76 -6.67 -29.00 14.29
C ILE A 76 -7.28 -27.57 14.34
N LEU A 77 -7.86 -27.17 15.47
CA LEU A 77 -8.38 -25.81 15.68
C LEU A 77 -7.24 -24.77 15.79
N TRP A 78 -6.16 -25.08 16.51
CA TRP A 78 -4.98 -24.20 16.61
C TRP A 78 -4.23 -24.01 15.28
N SER A 79 -4.09 -25.08 14.49
CA SER A 79 -3.45 -25.02 13.17
C SER A 79 -4.26 -24.22 12.15
N SER A 80 -5.59 -24.18 12.29
CA SER A 80 -6.48 -23.33 11.48
C SER A 80 -6.40 -21.84 11.88
N ILE A 81 -6.09 -21.53 13.15
CA ILE A 81 -5.94 -20.15 13.65
C ILE A 81 -4.62 -19.53 13.20
N ILE A 82 -3.50 -20.26 13.20
CA ILE A 82 -2.17 -19.72 12.81
C ILE A 82 -2.01 -19.58 11.28
N THR A 83 -2.73 -20.39 10.50
CA THR A 83 -2.75 -20.28 9.02
C THR A 83 -3.74 -19.26 8.48
N SER A 84 -4.57 -18.67 9.36
CA SER A 84 -5.46 -17.58 8.98
C SER A 84 -4.62 -16.33 8.64
N PRO A 85 -4.70 -15.79 7.41
CA PRO A 85 -3.93 -14.62 7.05
C PRO A 85 -4.38 -13.45 7.91
N ILE A 86 -3.42 -12.90 8.68
CA ILE A 86 -3.61 -11.69 9.49
C ILE A 86 -4.22 -10.62 8.57
N GLN A 87 -5.45 -10.21 8.86
CA GLN A 87 -6.10 -9.12 8.14
C GLN A 87 -5.43 -7.80 8.54
N MET A 88 -4.36 -7.45 7.85
CA MET A 88 -3.67 -6.17 7.98
C MET A 88 -3.85 -5.32 6.73
N GLU A 89 -3.94 -4.01 6.91
CA GLU A 89 -3.84 -3.07 5.80
C GLU A 89 -2.45 -3.21 5.16
N ASN A 90 -2.37 -3.33 3.82
CA ASN A 90 -1.09 -3.60 3.14
C ASN A 90 -0.04 -2.54 3.52
N PRO A 91 1.04 -2.92 4.23
CA PRO A 91 2.06 -1.98 4.71
C PRO A 91 2.95 -1.43 3.59
N TYR A 92 2.93 -2.05 2.40
CA TYR A 92 3.64 -1.61 1.20
C TYR A 92 2.77 -0.77 0.27
N LYS A 93 1.59 -0.29 0.71
CA LYS A 93 0.76 0.62 -0.08
C LYS A 93 1.46 1.97 -0.22
N GLU A 94 1.94 2.27 -1.42
CA GLU A 94 2.42 3.61 -1.77
C GLU A 94 1.29 4.65 -1.61
N PRO A 95 1.61 5.85 -1.09
CA PRO A 95 0.63 6.91 -0.95
C PRO A 95 0.11 7.32 -2.34
N PRO A 96 -1.17 7.74 -2.43
CA PRO A 96 -1.75 8.13 -3.71
C PRO A 96 -0.99 9.32 -4.31
N LYS A 97 -0.71 9.22 -5.61
CA LYS A 97 -0.02 10.26 -6.38
C LYS A 97 -0.80 11.57 -6.31
N LYS A 98 -0.11 12.65 -5.94
CA LYS A 98 -0.68 14.01 -5.88
C LYS A 98 -0.31 14.80 -7.13
N CYS A 99 -1.17 15.75 -7.49
CA CYS A 99 -0.92 16.71 -8.55
C CYS A 99 0.03 17.82 -8.11
N VAL A 100 0.65 18.53 -9.05
CA VAL A 100 1.59 19.64 -8.79
C VAL A 100 0.95 20.77 -7.94
N LEU A 101 -0.35 20.99 -8.09
CA LEU A 101 -1.10 22.04 -7.37
C LEU A 101 -1.86 21.53 -6.14
N CYS A 102 -1.65 20.30 -5.72
CA CYS A 102 -2.39 19.71 -4.61
C CYS A 102 -1.86 20.27 -3.28
N GLY A 103 -2.72 20.98 -2.54
CA GLY A 103 -2.36 21.69 -1.30
C GLY A 103 -2.08 23.19 -1.47
N ILE A 104 -2.06 23.69 -2.72
CA ILE A 104 -1.85 25.12 -3.03
C ILE A 104 -3.19 25.79 -3.33
N ASN A 105 -3.43 26.97 -2.77
CA ASN A 105 -4.59 27.78 -3.12
C ASN A 105 -4.34 28.54 -4.44
N VAL A 106 -5.32 28.50 -5.36
CA VAL A 106 -5.20 29.13 -6.69
C VAL A 106 -6.12 30.33 -6.76
N ASP A 107 -5.52 31.52 -6.81
CA ASP A 107 -6.25 32.79 -6.94
C ASP A 107 -6.23 33.30 -8.39
N TYR A 108 -7.30 34.00 -8.78
CA TYR A 108 -7.41 34.63 -10.11
C TYR A 108 -6.44 35.80 -10.31
N LYS A 109 -5.91 36.35 -9.20
CA LYS A 109 -4.94 37.46 -9.19
C LYS A 109 -3.57 37.02 -9.70
N ASN A 110 -3.24 35.74 -9.58
CA ASN A 110 -1.92 35.21 -9.90
C ASN A 110 -1.84 34.87 -11.40
N VAL A 111 -1.75 35.90 -12.23
CA VAL A 111 -1.75 35.77 -13.70
C VAL A 111 -0.60 34.90 -14.18
N GLN A 112 0.59 35.00 -13.58
CA GLN A 112 1.76 34.20 -13.95
C GLN A 112 1.48 32.69 -13.87
N LEU A 113 0.88 32.22 -12.77
CA LEU A 113 0.52 30.81 -12.60
C LEU A 113 -0.56 30.39 -13.61
N LEU A 114 -1.60 31.20 -13.79
CA LEU A 114 -2.70 30.89 -14.70
C LEU A 114 -2.24 30.84 -16.17
N SER A 115 -1.30 31.70 -16.53
CA SER A 115 -0.73 31.80 -17.87
C SER A 115 0.06 30.55 -18.28
N GLN A 116 0.49 29.71 -17.33
CA GLN A 116 1.16 28.43 -17.62
C GLN A 116 0.19 27.34 -18.10
N PHE A 117 -1.11 27.48 -17.82
CA PHE A 117 -2.16 26.53 -18.22
C PHE A 117 -2.88 26.93 -19.51
N VAL A 118 -2.37 27.94 -20.21
CA VAL A 118 -2.95 28.51 -21.42
C VAL A 118 -1.97 28.36 -22.59
N SER A 119 -2.50 28.09 -23.78
CA SER A 119 -1.74 28.04 -25.02
C SER A 119 -1.16 29.41 -25.36
N PRO A 120 0.16 29.52 -25.64
CA PRO A 120 0.79 30.79 -25.99
C PRO A 120 0.20 31.43 -27.24
N HIS A 121 -0.15 30.62 -28.24
CA HIS A 121 -0.60 31.09 -29.56
C HIS A 121 -2.12 31.29 -29.65
N THR A 122 -2.91 30.50 -28.92
CA THR A 122 -4.37 30.45 -29.09
C THR A 122 -5.15 31.03 -27.90
N GLY A 123 -4.51 31.18 -26.73
CA GLY A 123 -5.23 31.55 -25.51
C GLY A 123 -6.16 30.45 -24.96
N CYS A 124 -6.16 29.26 -25.57
CA CYS A 124 -6.95 28.12 -25.14
C CYS A 124 -6.42 27.51 -23.82
N ILE A 125 -7.33 27.18 -22.91
CA ILE A 125 -7.00 26.50 -21.65
C ILE A 125 -6.71 25.02 -21.93
N TYR A 126 -5.58 24.51 -21.46
CA TYR A 126 -5.23 23.10 -21.65
C TYR A 126 -6.17 22.16 -20.88
N GLY A 127 -6.45 21.01 -21.50
CA GLY A 127 -7.21 19.93 -20.88
C GLY A 127 -6.41 19.13 -19.86
N ARG A 128 -7.11 18.31 -19.06
CA ARG A 128 -6.49 17.45 -18.03
C ARG A 128 -5.38 16.54 -18.56
N HIS A 129 -5.58 15.96 -19.75
CA HIS A 129 -4.62 15.02 -20.33
C HIS A 129 -3.25 15.65 -20.59
N ILE A 130 -3.19 16.99 -20.67
CA ILE A 130 -1.96 17.77 -20.82
C ILE A 130 -1.44 18.24 -19.45
N THR A 131 -2.31 18.84 -18.62
CA THR A 131 -1.89 19.47 -17.36
C THR A 131 -1.59 18.46 -16.25
N GLY A 132 -2.13 17.23 -16.33
CA GLY A 132 -1.95 16.20 -15.30
C GLY A 132 -2.60 16.54 -13.95
N LEU A 133 -3.51 17.52 -13.90
CA LEU A 133 -4.12 17.98 -12.64
C LEU A 133 -5.31 17.13 -12.18
N CYS A 134 -5.55 17.12 -10.86
CA CYS A 134 -6.75 16.53 -10.27
C CYS A 134 -8.04 17.25 -10.73
N ASN A 135 -9.19 16.56 -10.62
CA ASN A 135 -10.50 17.09 -11.02
C ASN A 135 -10.87 18.40 -10.34
N LYS A 136 -10.58 18.50 -9.06
CA LYS A 136 -10.87 19.68 -8.24
C LYS A 136 -10.03 20.87 -8.71
N LYS A 137 -8.71 20.66 -8.82
CA LYS A 137 -7.76 21.71 -9.24
C LYS A 137 -7.94 22.18 -10.67
N GLN A 138 -8.24 21.29 -11.62
CA GLN A 138 -8.53 21.70 -13.00
C GLN A 138 -9.77 22.62 -13.08
N LYS A 139 -10.82 22.34 -12.30
CA LYS A 139 -12.01 23.18 -12.21
C LYS A 139 -11.71 24.52 -11.55
N GLU A 140 -10.92 24.53 -10.49
CA GLU A 140 -10.46 25.77 -9.82
C GLU A 140 -9.68 26.66 -10.80
N ILE A 141 -8.69 26.10 -11.51
CA ILE A 141 -7.89 26.79 -12.53
C ILE A 141 -8.80 27.37 -13.63
N THR A 142 -9.71 26.56 -14.18
CA THR A 142 -10.60 27.02 -15.26
C THR A 142 -11.51 28.17 -14.78
N LYS A 143 -12.02 28.10 -13.54
CA LYS A 143 -12.81 29.19 -12.96
C LYS A 143 -11.98 30.44 -12.73
N ALA A 144 -10.75 30.29 -12.21
CA ALA A 144 -9.84 31.40 -11.96
C ALA A 144 -9.44 32.11 -13.26
N ILE A 145 -9.10 31.37 -14.31
CA ILE A 145 -8.79 31.91 -15.65
C ILE A 145 -9.99 32.68 -16.21
N LYS A 146 -11.18 32.09 -16.19
CA LYS A 146 -12.40 32.76 -16.69
C LYS A 146 -12.70 34.04 -15.91
N ARG A 147 -12.51 34.03 -14.59
CA ARG A 147 -12.65 35.24 -13.74
C ARG A 147 -11.60 36.29 -14.08
N ALA A 148 -10.34 35.89 -14.25
CA ALA A 148 -9.25 36.80 -14.63
C ALA A 148 -9.50 37.46 -16.00
N HIS A 149 -10.06 36.71 -16.96
CA HIS A 149 -10.45 37.24 -18.27
C HIS A 149 -11.54 38.31 -18.15
N VAL A 150 -12.63 38.01 -17.43
CA VAL A 150 -13.76 38.94 -17.27
C VAL A 150 -13.34 40.21 -16.53
N LEU A 151 -12.45 40.09 -15.55
CA LEU A 151 -11.96 41.23 -14.76
C LEU A 151 -10.79 41.98 -15.43
N GLY A 152 -10.31 41.53 -16.60
CA GLY A 152 -9.22 42.19 -17.32
C GLY A 152 -7.82 41.97 -16.75
N PHE A 153 -7.63 41.02 -15.83
CA PHE A 153 -6.29 40.65 -15.32
C PHE A 153 -5.46 39.87 -16.35
N MET A 154 -6.10 39.13 -17.26
CA MET A 154 -5.41 38.30 -18.25
C MET A 154 -6.11 38.38 -19.62
N PRO A 155 -5.36 38.55 -20.73
CA PRO A 155 -5.92 38.56 -22.09
C PRO A 155 -6.46 37.18 -22.51
N VAL A 156 -7.55 37.19 -23.29
CA VAL A 156 -8.24 35.97 -23.73
C VAL A 156 -7.58 35.30 -24.93
N MET A 157 -7.12 36.10 -25.91
CA MET A 157 -6.73 35.58 -27.23
C MET A 157 -5.27 35.14 -27.31
N PHE A 158 -4.39 35.77 -26.53
CA PHE A 158 -2.95 35.51 -26.60
C PHE A 158 -2.35 35.56 -25.20
N LYS A 159 -1.21 34.91 -25.02
CA LYS A 159 -0.45 34.97 -23.77
C LYS A 159 0.42 36.23 -23.75
N ASN A 160 0.51 36.90 -22.60
CA ASN A 160 1.38 38.07 -22.44
C ASN A 160 2.86 37.67 -22.65
N PRO A 161 3.64 38.41 -23.48
CA PRO A 161 5.04 38.11 -23.78
C PRO A 161 5.92 37.96 -22.54
N SER A 162 5.63 38.67 -21.44
CA SER A 162 6.39 38.57 -20.19
C SER A 162 6.35 37.19 -19.54
N PHE A 163 5.36 36.35 -19.85
CA PHE A 163 5.20 35.01 -19.28
C PHE A 163 5.64 33.89 -20.21
N LEU A 164 6.20 34.20 -21.38
CA LEU A 164 6.68 33.18 -22.34
C LEU A 164 7.96 32.48 -21.86
N THR A 165 8.77 33.18 -21.07
CA THR A 165 10.05 32.69 -20.52
C THR A 165 9.88 31.84 -19.26
N ASP A 166 8.67 31.74 -18.71
CA ASP A 166 8.40 30.92 -17.52
C ASP A 166 8.62 29.42 -17.78
N PRO A 167 9.02 28.64 -16.75
CA PRO A 167 9.14 27.19 -16.87
C PRO A 167 7.79 26.56 -17.23
N LYS A 168 7.78 25.75 -18.29
CA LYS A 168 6.55 25.13 -18.80
C LYS A 168 6.18 23.89 -17.98
N ILE A 169 5.04 23.95 -17.28
CA ILE A 169 4.45 22.79 -16.57
C ILE A 169 3.85 21.78 -17.57
N CYS A 170 3.32 22.27 -18.68
CA CYS A 170 2.65 21.46 -19.69
C CYS A 170 3.63 21.04 -20.79
N ASN A 171 3.80 19.74 -20.99
CA ASN A 171 4.67 19.17 -22.02
C ASN A 171 3.97 19.11 -23.39
N VAL A 172 3.60 20.26 -23.95
CA VAL A 172 3.01 20.35 -25.29
C VAL A 172 4.13 20.53 -26.32
N LYS A 173 4.17 19.65 -27.32
CA LYS A 173 5.03 19.79 -28.50
C LYS A 173 4.22 20.42 -29.63
N TYR A 174 4.76 21.47 -30.24
CA TYR A 174 4.17 22.09 -31.43
C TYR A 174 4.92 21.58 -32.66
N PRO A 175 4.23 21.36 -33.79
CA PRO A 175 4.93 21.17 -35.07
C PRO A 175 5.72 22.43 -35.40
N GLU A 176 6.98 22.24 -35.79
CA GLU A 176 7.90 23.29 -36.24
C GLU A 176 7.60 23.74 -37.67
#